data_AF-A0A2V6KHA6-F1
#
_entry.id   AF-A0A2V6KHA6-F1
#
_cell.length_a   1.000
_cell.length_b   1.000
_cell.length_c   1.000
_cell.angle_alpha   90.00
_cell.angle_beta   90.00
_cell.angle_gamma   90.00
#
_symmetry.space_group_name_H-M   'P 1'
#
loop_
_entity.id
_entity.type
_entity.pdbx_description
1 polymer ?
#
loop_
_entity_poly.entity_id
_entity_poly.type
_entity_poly.pdbx_seq_one_letter_code
_entity_poly.pdbx_strand_id
1 'polypeptide(L)'
;MINGDVTTDVSAANVSIGGGLLTDISTNRGGHIASAFNNVSAGSALTAQTYLDFEIENAGFDNGSGFAPGGTIDADAILDVSAGNMSTGTDYFNALISNDGGGHIGGSAIINVVASSGAINAGTDAFFTITNNQSTEGQPAGTIGGDAAINVTATNISTGGGLFPTIDNSGGGSIGGNANLEFGLKGDLTTQGDAIFTIDNSNGGTIGGNATIDVTATNITANSLTAQIDNTGGSIGASTEGSATINMNVSGTATVTNDATVAIYGNDAGGPTAININGGNYNVGGTFLSYMDGNGTITFSNATAHADVLKAGVFGSNGTLNIGGGMLSADTELKLYASGSNGSLNFLSNVTLGGGALTKILAANTINILDGVVVTIGGSTPADVYTNNANYTGFGGNGTTTGTFAGAGANNPQPLASAPPFGPSSPSRRNVRPGNHGAENRGTINVGNTEELLALLDGAPVGPDGKIKIPGSKSRIDLKSLSRTDTNRLLRAERRMLMQQTRDRTTARIGSRRAL
;
A
#
# COMPACT_ATOMS: atom_id res chain seq x y z
N MET A 1 -29.02 -22.98 -4.65
CA MET A 1 -29.96 -21.85 -4.48
C MET A 1 -30.71 -22.05 -3.17
N ILE A 2 -30.49 -21.14 -2.22
CA ILE A 2 -31.24 -20.99 -0.98
C ILE A 2 -31.89 -19.61 -1.08
N ASN A 3 -33.21 -19.52 -1.14
CA ASN A 3 -33.92 -18.24 -1.35
C ASN A 3 -33.99 -17.36 -0.09
N GLY A 4 -33.06 -17.54 0.84
CA GLY A 4 -33.05 -16.86 2.12
C GLY A 4 -31.62 -16.69 2.63
N ASP A 5 -31.50 -16.00 3.76
CA ASP A 5 -30.23 -15.71 4.38
C ASP A 5 -29.57 -16.98 4.92
N VAL A 6 -28.25 -17.05 4.78
CA VAL A 6 -27.44 -18.07 5.43
C VAL A 6 -26.67 -17.42 6.56
N THR A 7 -26.79 -17.98 7.76
CA THR A 7 -26.13 -17.47 8.96
C THR A 7 -25.38 -18.59 9.66
N THR A 8 -24.12 -18.34 9.97
CA THR A 8 -23.36 -19.05 11.00
C THR A 8 -23.31 -18.17 12.24
N ASP A 9 -23.74 -18.69 13.39
CA ASP A 9 -23.77 -17.94 14.65
C ASP A 9 -23.11 -18.77 15.76
N VAL A 10 -21.95 -18.31 16.22
CA VAL A 10 -21.23 -18.85 17.37
C VAL A 10 -21.27 -17.79 18.47
N SER A 11 -22.12 -18.00 19.48
CA SER A 11 -22.24 -17.08 20.62
C SER A 11 -21.97 -17.79 21.94
N ALA A 12 -20.98 -17.31 22.70
CA ALA A 12 -20.65 -17.86 24.02
C ALA A 12 -20.06 -16.79 24.96
N ALA A 13 -19.99 -17.08 26.26
CA ALA A 13 -19.21 -16.24 27.16
C ALA A 13 -17.69 -16.36 26.90
N ASN A 14 -17.23 -17.57 26.58
CA ASN A 14 -15.86 -17.86 26.19
C ASN A 14 -15.88 -18.95 25.11
N VAL A 15 -15.01 -18.83 24.13
CA VAL A 15 -14.74 -19.86 23.12
C VAL A 15 -13.27 -20.21 23.26
N SER A 16 -12.96 -21.47 23.59
CA SER A 16 -11.60 -21.96 23.78
C SER A 16 -11.43 -23.30 23.05
N ILE A 17 -10.68 -23.30 21.96
CA ILE A 17 -10.55 -24.43 21.05
C ILE A 17 -9.15 -25.05 21.19
N GLY A 18 -9.09 -26.37 21.41
CA GLY A 18 -7.84 -27.11 21.52
C GLY A 18 -7.04 -27.23 20.21
N GLY A 19 -7.65 -26.88 19.08
CA GLY A 19 -7.04 -26.80 17.75
C GLY A 19 -7.33 -25.45 17.11
N GLY A 20 -7.83 -25.44 15.87
CA GLY A 20 -8.27 -24.24 15.17
C GLY A 20 -9.79 -24.11 15.18
N LEU A 21 -10.28 -22.88 15.04
CA LEU A 21 -11.68 -22.59 14.76
C LEU A 21 -11.80 -22.13 13.31
N LEU A 22 -12.66 -22.79 12.54
CA LEU A 22 -13.09 -22.35 11.22
C LEU A 22 -14.61 -22.13 11.26
N THR A 23 -15.08 -20.96 10.84
CA THR A 23 -16.48 -20.74 10.46
C THR A 23 -16.52 -20.19 9.06
N ASP A 24 -17.29 -20.82 8.18
CA ASP A 24 -17.33 -20.47 6.76
C ASP A 24 -18.76 -20.51 6.23
N ILE A 25 -19.05 -19.60 5.30
CA ILE A 25 -20.23 -19.63 4.42
C ILE A 25 -19.71 -19.60 2.99
N SER A 26 -19.91 -20.69 2.25
CA SER A 26 -19.45 -20.79 0.87
C SER A 26 -20.61 -20.84 -0.13
N THR A 27 -20.58 -19.93 -1.10
CA THR A 27 -21.38 -19.91 -2.33
C THR A 27 -20.53 -20.17 -3.57
N ASN A 28 -19.25 -20.56 -3.41
CA ASN A 28 -18.37 -20.96 -4.51
C ASN A 28 -19.07 -21.87 -5.53
N ARG A 29 -18.63 -21.83 -6.80
CA ARG A 29 -19.14 -22.69 -7.90
C ARG A 29 -20.59 -22.40 -8.31
N GLY A 30 -21.02 -21.13 -8.30
CA GLY A 30 -22.38 -20.77 -8.68
C GLY A 30 -23.45 -21.12 -7.64
N GLY A 31 -23.06 -21.20 -6.35
CA GLY A 31 -24.01 -21.15 -5.25
C GLY A 31 -24.80 -19.85 -5.27
N HIS A 32 -26.00 -19.85 -4.70
CA HIS A 32 -26.85 -18.66 -4.67
C HIS A 32 -27.62 -18.59 -3.36
N ILE A 33 -27.49 -17.48 -2.64
CA ILE A 33 -28.15 -17.18 -1.36
C ILE A 33 -28.60 -15.71 -1.33
N ALA A 34 -29.50 -15.34 -0.42
CA ALA A 34 -29.96 -13.96 -0.30
C ALA A 34 -28.93 -13.05 0.40
N SER A 35 -28.41 -13.46 1.55
CA SER A 35 -27.35 -12.78 2.31
C SER A 35 -26.48 -13.81 3.03
N ALA A 36 -25.23 -13.43 3.35
CA ALA A 36 -24.32 -14.22 4.17
C ALA A 36 -23.99 -13.46 5.46
N PHE A 37 -24.26 -14.08 6.61
CA PHE A 37 -23.93 -13.53 7.92
C PHE A 37 -23.07 -14.53 8.70
N ASN A 38 -21.76 -14.28 8.80
CA ASN A 38 -20.86 -15.12 9.58
C ASN A 38 -20.51 -14.43 10.89
N ASN A 39 -21.16 -14.86 11.97
CA ASN A 39 -21.14 -14.19 13.27
C ASN A 39 -20.44 -15.06 14.31
N VAL A 40 -19.36 -14.53 14.90
CA VAL A 40 -18.66 -15.16 16.02
C VAL A 40 -18.52 -14.15 17.15
N SER A 41 -19.14 -14.45 18.29
CA SER A 41 -19.13 -13.61 19.49
C SER A 41 -18.72 -14.38 20.74
N ALA A 42 -17.71 -13.87 21.43
CA ALA A 42 -17.29 -14.37 22.74
C ALA A 42 -17.25 -13.25 23.78
N GLY A 43 -18.12 -13.28 24.79
CA GLY A 43 -18.23 -12.19 25.77
C GLY A 43 -16.91 -11.78 26.43
N SER A 44 -16.03 -12.74 26.71
CA SER A 44 -14.72 -12.51 27.34
C SER A 44 -13.56 -12.84 26.41
N ALA A 45 -13.47 -14.05 25.88
CA ALA A 45 -12.31 -14.49 25.11
C ALA A 45 -12.68 -15.48 24.01
N LEU A 46 -12.06 -15.28 22.85
CA LEU A 46 -12.06 -16.19 21.71
C LEU A 46 -10.62 -16.67 21.47
N THR A 47 -10.35 -17.93 21.82
CA THR A 47 -8.99 -18.50 21.77
C THR A 47 -8.97 -19.83 21.03
N ALA A 48 -7.91 -20.01 20.24
CA ALA A 48 -7.62 -21.26 19.55
C ALA A 48 -6.12 -21.59 19.67
N GLN A 49 -5.77 -22.86 19.87
CA GLN A 49 -4.36 -23.25 19.99
C GLN A 49 -3.60 -23.12 18.67
N THR A 50 -4.27 -23.26 17.51
CA THR A 50 -3.62 -23.12 16.19
C THR A 50 -4.04 -21.84 15.50
N TYR A 51 -5.23 -21.80 14.89
CA TYR A 51 -5.71 -20.69 14.06
C TYR A 51 -7.13 -20.28 14.45
N LEU A 52 -7.45 -19.03 14.15
CA LEU A 52 -8.82 -18.53 14.07
C LEU A 52 -9.04 -18.15 12.62
N ASP A 53 -10.05 -18.74 11.99
CA ASP A 53 -10.32 -18.60 10.57
C ASP A 53 -11.82 -18.38 10.34
N PHE A 54 -12.16 -17.25 9.73
CA PHE A 54 -13.54 -16.85 9.52
C PHE A 54 -13.70 -16.36 8.09
N GLU A 55 -14.57 -17.03 7.34
CA GLU A 55 -14.62 -16.89 5.89
C GLU A 55 -16.05 -16.69 5.39
N ILE A 56 -16.20 -15.88 4.35
CA ILE A 56 -17.32 -15.96 3.42
C ILE A 56 -16.73 -16.10 2.03
N GLU A 57 -16.95 -17.25 1.40
CA GLU A 57 -16.37 -17.58 0.11
C GLU A 57 -17.43 -17.57 -1.00
N ASN A 58 -17.36 -16.58 -1.89
CA ASN A 58 -18.18 -16.44 -3.08
C ASN A 58 -17.34 -16.51 -4.37
N ALA A 59 -16.16 -17.14 -4.32
CA ALA A 59 -15.16 -17.11 -5.36
C ALA A 59 -15.31 -18.19 -6.44
N GLY A 60 -14.86 -17.86 -7.65
CA GLY A 60 -14.63 -18.80 -8.75
C GLY A 60 -13.24 -19.44 -8.69
N PHE A 61 -13.07 -20.59 -9.35
CA PHE A 61 -11.77 -21.24 -9.48
C PHE A 61 -11.75 -22.22 -10.67
N ASP A 62 -10.54 -22.57 -11.11
CA ASP A 62 -10.31 -23.61 -12.11
C ASP A 62 -10.34 -25.00 -11.45
N ASN A 63 -11.25 -25.85 -11.91
CA ASN A 63 -11.43 -27.21 -11.39
C ASN A 63 -10.66 -28.29 -12.18
N GLY A 64 -9.79 -27.87 -13.10
CA GLY A 64 -9.03 -28.76 -14.00
C GLY A 64 -9.83 -29.27 -15.20
N SER A 65 -11.15 -29.03 -15.24
CA SER A 65 -12.01 -29.27 -16.41
C SER A 65 -12.52 -27.96 -17.04
N GLY A 66 -12.11 -26.81 -16.50
CA GLY A 66 -12.56 -25.50 -16.90
C GLY A 66 -12.79 -24.58 -15.71
N PHE A 67 -12.95 -23.30 -16.00
CA PHE A 67 -13.25 -22.31 -14.99
C PHE A 67 -14.72 -22.40 -14.53
N ALA A 68 -14.93 -22.51 -13.23
CA ALA A 68 -16.25 -22.37 -12.61
C ALA A 68 -16.33 -20.98 -11.97
N PRO A 69 -17.27 -20.11 -12.39
CA PRO A 69 -17.41 -18.78 -11.80
C PRO A 69 -17.87 -18.86 -10.34
N GLY A 70 -17.67 -17.75 -9.64
CA GLY A 70 -18.16 -17.53 -8.29
C GLY A 70 -19.68 -17.63 -8.16
N GLY A 71 -20.14 -17.55 -6.92
CA GLY A 71 -21.56 -17.61 -6.59
C GLY A 71 -22.26 -16.26 -6.69
N THR A 72 -23.45 -16.21 -6.12
CA THR A 72 -24.26 -15.00 -6.00
C THR A 72 -24.78 -14.87 -4.57
N ILE A 73 -24.56 -13.71 -3.97
CA ILE A 73 -25.17 -13.24 -2.73
C ILE A 73 -25.99 -12.01 -3.12
N ASP A 74 -27.31 -12.08 -3.05
CA ASP A 74 -28.17 -11.01 -3.62
C ASP A 74 -28.01 -9.66 -2.90
N ALA A 75 -27.75 -9.68 -1.60
CA ALA A 75 -27.53 -8.50 -0.76
C ALA A 75 -26.16 -8.58 -0.08
N ASP A 76 -26.10 -8.55 1.25
CA ASP A 76 -24.84 -8.33 1.97
C ASP A 76 -24.09 -9.62 2.30
N ALA A 77 -22.76 -9.51 2.31
CA ALA A 77 -21.85 -10.48 2.90
C ALA A 77 -21.17 -9.83 4.12
N ILE A 78 -21.57 -10.23 5.32
CA ILE A 78 -21.11 -9.63 6.57
C ILE A 78 -20.43 -10.70 7.43
N LEU A 79 -19.17 -10.45 7.77
CA LEU A 79 -18.37 -11.23 8.69
C LEU A 79 -18.16 -10.41 9.98
N ASP A 80 -18.81 -10.82 11.07
CA ASP A 80 -18.74 -10.17 12.37
C ASP A 80 -18.03 -11.05 13.39
N VAL A 81 -16.86 -10.61 13.86
CA VAL A 81 -16.09 -11.29 14.91
C VAL A 81 -15.90 -10.35 16.09
N SER A 82 -16.43 -10.71 17.25
CA SER A 82 -16.32 -9.89 18.46
C SER A 82 -15.89 -10.71 19.67
N ALA A 83 -14.94 -10.18 20.44
CA ALA A 83 -14.63 -10.71 21.75
C ALA A 83 -14.07 -9.67 22.72
N GLY A 84 -13.93 -10.01 24.00
CA GLY A 84 -13.13 -9.20 24.92
C GLY A 84 -11.64 -9.24 24.55
N ASN A 85 -11.12 -10.43 24.23
CA ASN A 85 -9.79 -10.68 23.67
C ASN A 85 -9.86 -11.79 22.62
N MET A 86 -8.99 -11.71 21.61
CA MET A 86 -8.84 -12.75 20.59
C MET A 86 -7.39 -13.23 20.56
N SER A 87 -7.18 -14.54 20.49
CA SER A 87 -5.83 -15.10 20.42
C SER A 87 -5.74 -16.41 19.67
N THR A 88 -4.70 -16.53 18.86
CA THR A 88 -4.25 -17.80 18.27
C THR A 88 -2.93 -18.21 18.93
N GLY A 89 -2.66 -19.51 19.03
CA GLY A 89 -1.44 -20.04 19.64
C GLY A 89 -0.26 -20.06 18.68
N THR A 90 -0.26 -20.98 17.72
CA THR A 90 0.91 -21.25 16.85
C THR A 90 0.74 -20.84 15.39
N ASP A 91 -0.43 -20.38 14.98
CA ASP A 91 -0.74 -20.10 13.57
C ASP A 91 -1.51 -18.77 13.39
N TYR A 92 -2.14 -18.60 12.22
CA TYR A 92 -2.69 -17.32 11.78
C TYR A 92 -4.05 -16.97 12.39
N PHE A 93 -4.35 -15.66 12.38
CA PHE A 93 -5.69 -15.12 12.50
C PHE A 93 -6.15 -14.68 11.10
N ASN A 94 -7.30 -15.15 10.62
CA ASN A 94 -7.83 -14.82 9.31
C ASN A 94 -9.31 -14.40 9.41
N ALA A 95 -9.62 -13.26 8.81
CA ALA A 95 -10.97 -12.84 8.50
C ALA A 95 -11.02 -12.52 7.01
N LEU A 96 -11.78 -13.27 6.24
CA LEU A 96 -11.77 -13.23 4.78
C LEU A 96 -13.19 -13.15 4.22
N ILE A 97 -13.41 -12.25 3.27
CA ILE A 97 -14.50 -12.34 2.30
C ILE A 97 -13.86 -12.47 0.93
N SER A 98 -14.07 -13.60 0.26
CA SER A 98 -13.52 -13.84 -1.08
C SER A 98 -14.63 -13.79 -2.12
N ASN A 99 -14.53 -12.87 -3.08
CA ASN A 99 -15.51 -12.66 -4.15
C ASN A 99 -14.87 -12.73 -5.54
N ASP A 100 -13.71 -13.36 -5.64
CA ASP A 100 -12.92 -13.39 -6.87
C ASP A 100 -13.60 -14.22 -7.98
N GLY A 101 -13.13 -14.07 -9.22
CA GLY A 101 -13.46 -15.04 -10.26
C GLY A 101 -14.95 -15.07 -10.64
N GLY A 102 -15.58 -13.90 -10.74
CA GLY A 102 -17.00 -13.79 -11.12
C GLY A 102 -17.97 -13.99 -9.96
N GLY A 103 -17.50 -13.91 -8.71
CA GLY A 103 -18.38 -13.77 -7.56
C GLY A 103 -19.23 -12.51 -7.65
N HIS A 104 -20.50 -12.61 -7.27
CA HIS A 104 -21.41 -11.47 -7.20
C HIS A 104 -21.95 -11.30 -5.78
N ILE A 105 -21.73 -10.14 -5.18
CA ILE A 105 -22.37 -9.65 -3.96
C ILE A 105 -23.17 -8.41 -4.36
N GLY A 106 -24.50 -8.46 -4.28
CA GLY A 106 -25.34 -7.35 -4.73
C GLY A 106 -25.34 -6.14 -3.78
N GLY A 107 -25.09 -6.39 -2.50
CA GLY A 107 -24.92 -5.39 -1.44
C GLY A 107 -23.46 -5.16 -1.07
N SER A 108 -23.20 -4.95 0.21
CA SER A 108 -21.88 -4.67 0.76
C SER A 108 -21.13 -5.93 1.20
N ALA A 109 -19.80 -5.89 1.11
CA ALA A 109 -18.91 -6.87 1.73
C ALA A 109 -18.25 -6.22 2.96
N ILE A 110 -18.56 -6.71 4.16
CA ILE A 110 -18.15 -6.06 5.41
C ILE A 110 -17.48 -7.06 6.34
N ILE A 111 -16.26 -6.74 6.77
CA ILE A 111 -15.55 -7.45 7.84
C ILE A 111 -15.48 -6.53 9.06
N ASN A 112 -16.09 -6.95 10.18
CA ASN A 112 -15.96 -6.28 11.45
C ASN A 112 -15.23 -7.19 12.45
N VAL A 113 -14.08 -6.76 12.95
CA VAL A 113 -13.35 -7.49 13.99
C VAL A 113 -13.11 -6.60 15.20
N VAL A 114 -13.72 -6.95 16.33
CA VAL A 114 -13.79 -6.09 17.53
C VAL A 114 -13.27 -6.83 18.77
N ALA A 115 -12.07 -6.47 19.23
CA ALA A 115 -11.56 -6.83 20.56
C ALA A 115 -11.93 -5.73 21.57
N SER A 116 -13.17 -5.76 22.05
CA SER A 116 -13.86 -4.69 22.77
C SER A 116 -13.16 -4.17 24.04
N SER A 117 -12.48 -5.06 24.76
CA SER A 117 -11.82 -4.75 26.05
C SER A 117 -10.32 -5.06 26.07
N GLY A 118 -9.75 -5.53 24.96
CA GLY A 118 -8.50 -6.26 25.00
C GLY A 118 -7.78 -6.31 23.67
N ALA A 119 -6.97 -7.35 23.46
CA ALA A 119 -6.05 -7.44 22.33
C ALA A 119 -6.45 -8.52 21.31
N ILE A 120 -5.94 -8.37 20.09
CA ILE A 120 -5.86 -9.45 19.10
C ILE A 120 -4.40 -9.92 19.06
N ASN A 121 -4.17 -11.20 19.37
CA ASN A 121 -2.84 -11.79 19.36
C ASN A 121 -2.80 -12.93 18.33
N ALA A 122 -2.02 -12.78 17.27
CA ALA A 122 -1.78 -13.85 16.31
C ALA A 122 -0.42 -14.51 16.56
N GLY A 123 -0.40 -15.84 16.66
CA GLY A 123 0.83 -16.63 16.78
C GLY A 123 1.76 -16.48 15.58
N THR A 124 1.19 -16.29 14.38
CA THR A 124 1.93 -15.91 13.16
C THR A 124 1.34 -14.64 12.55
N ASP A 125 0.86 -14.71 11.31
CA ASP A 125 0.29 -13.59 10.57
C ASP A 125 -1.16 -13.33 10.98
N ALA A 126 -1.60 -12.08 10.83
CA ALA A 126 -3.01 -11.71 10.88
C ALA A 126 -3.45 -11.15 9.52
N PHE A 127 -4.54 -11.70 8.97
CA PHE A 127 -5.13 -11.33 7.69
C PHE A 127 -6.56 -10.80 7.91
N PHE A 128 -6.84 -9.66 7.28
CA PHE A 128 -8.19 -9.08 7.21
C PHE A 128 -8.42 -8.69 5.77
N THR A 129 -9.13 -9.52 5.02
CA THR A 129 -9.05 -9.45 3.56
C THR A 129 -10.42 -9.47 2.92
N ILE A 130 -10.68 -8.52 2.03
CA ILE A 130 -11.76 -8.61 1.04
C ILE A 130 -11.09 -8.76 -0.33
N THR A 131 -11.35 -9.85 -1.03
CA THR A 131 -10.90 -10.03 -2.42
C THR A 131 -12.09 -9.95 -3.38
N ASN A 132 -11.92 -9.22 -4.48
CA ASN A 132 -12.94 -8.93 -5.48
C ASN A 132 -12.31 -8.81 -6.88
N ASN A 133 -11.32 -9.65 -7.17
CA ASN A 133 -10.48 -9.55 -8.37
C ASN A 133 -10.78 -10.69 -9.38
N GLN A 134 -9.93 -10.82 -10.40
CA GLN A 134 -9.88 -12.03 -11.24
C GLN A 134 -9.05 -13.11 -10.56
N SER A 135 -9.59 -14.34 -10.49
CA SER A 135 -8.84 -15.50 -9.97
C SER A 135 -7.65 -15.91 -10.85
N THR A 136 -7.73 -15.69 -12.17
CA THR A 136 -6.60 -15.74 -13.11
C THR A 136 -6.86 -14.81 -14.31
N GLU A 137 -5.82 -14.37 -15.01
CA GLU A 137 -5.94 -13.53 -16.21
C GLU A 137 -6.93 -14.13 -17.24
N GLY A 138 -7.91 -13.32 -17.65
CA GLY A 138 -8.91 -13.69 -18.65
C GLY A 138 -10.19 -14.35 -18.09
N GLN A 139 -10.27 -14.54 -16.77
CA GLN A 139 -11.51 -14.95 -16.09
C GLN A 139 -12.35 -13.70 -15.72
N PRO A 140 -13.65 -13.85 -15.44
CA PRO A 140 -14.45 -12.76 -14.88
C PRO A 140 -13.89 -12.28 -13.53
N ALA A 141 -13.94 -10.98 -13.29
CA ALA A 141 -13.63 -10.40 -11.99
C ALA A 141 -14.84 -10.46 -11.03
N GLY A 142 -14.60 -10.27 -9.74
CA GLY A 142 -15.66 -10.11 -8.74
C GLY A 142 -16.46 -8.81 -8.90
N THR A 143 -17.69 -8.80 -8.36
CA THR A 143 -18.51 -7.58 -8.23
C THR A 143 -19.14 -7.49 -6.84
N ILE A 144 -18.98 -6.34 -6.19
CA ILE A 144 -19.64 -5.91 -4.95
C ILE A 144 -20.48 -4.68 -5.30
N GLY A 145 -21.81 -4.75 -5.13
CA GLY A 145 -22.71 -3.65 -5.51
C GLY A 145 -22.67 -2.46 -4.56
N GLY A 146 -22.39 -2.71 -3.29
CA GLY A 146 -22.28 -1.71 -2.22
C GLY A 146 -20.83 -1.39 -1.84
N ASP A 147 -20.59 -1.20 -0.54
CA ASP A 147 -19.28 -0.88 0.01
C ASP A 147 -18.47 -2.16 0.25
N ALA A 148 -17.14 -2.07 0.13
CA ALA A 148 -16.19 -3.02 0.69
C ALA A 148 -15.55 -2.39 1.93
N ALA A 149 -15.80 -2.94 3.11
CA ALA A 149 -15.35 -2.34 4.37
C ALA A 149 -14.66 -3.35 5.30
N ILE A 150 -13.48 -2.99 5.79
CA ILE A 150 -12.76 -3.72 6.83
C ILE A 150 -12.64 -2.78 8.03
N ASN A 151 -13.31 -3.13 9.14
CA ASN A 151 -13.29 -2.38 10.38
C ASN A 151 -12.67 -3.24 11.49
N VAL A 152 -11.47 -2.88 11.92
CA VAL A 152 -10.78 -3.58 13.02
C VAL A 152 -10.56 -2.63 14.18
N THR A 153 -11.08 -3.01 15.35
CA THR A 153 -10.88 -2.25 16.59
C THR A 153 -10.37 -3.14 17.71
N ALA A 154 -9.35 -2.68 18.41
CA ALA A 154 -8.78 -3.38 19.55
C ALA A 154 -8.08 -2.39 20.50
N THR A 155 -7.73 -2.86 21.70
CA THR A 155 -6.78 -2.13 22.54
C THR A 155 -5.39 -2.21 21.93
N ASN A 156 -4.88 -3.43 21.68
CA ASN A 156 -3.59 -3.65 21.04
C ASN A 156 -3.72 -4.77 19.99
N ILE A 157 -2.81 -4.79 19.04
CA ILE A 157 -2.61 -5.93 18.15
C ILE A 157 -1.15 -6.38 18.23
N SER A 158 -0.94 -7.68 18.41
CA SER A 158 0.38 -8.30 18.39
C SER A 158 0.39 -9.50 17.43
N THR A 159 1.32 -9.53 16.47
CA THR A 159 1.48 -10.65 15.54
C THR A 159 2.88 -11.24 15.63
N GLY A 160 2.98 -12.57 15.68
CA GLY A 160 4.25 -13.28 15.57
C GLY A 160 4.86 -13.24 14.17
N GLY A 161 4.06 -12.86 13.17
CA GLY A 161 4.46 -12.60 11.78
C GLY A 161 4.01 -11.19 11.35
N GLY A 162 3.49 -11.06 10.13
CA GLY A 162 2.98 -9.81 9.58
C GLY A 162 1.50 -9.55 9.84
N LEU A 163 1.07 -8.33 9.53
CA LEU A 163 -0.32 -7.88 9.55
C LEU A 163 -0.70 -7.39 8.16
N PHE A 164 -1.79 -7.93 7.59
CA PHE A 164 -2.19 -7.68 6.21
C PHE A 164 -3.70 -7.36 6.10
N PRO A 165 -4.12 -6.12 6.35
CA PRO A 165 -5.47 -5.68 6.03
C PRO A 165 -5.50 -5.22 4.58
N THR A 166 -6.32 -5.88 3.76
CA THR A 166 -6.32 -5.71 2.30
C THR A 166 -7.73 -5.69 1.75
N ILE A 167 -8.04 -4.67 0.94
CA ILE A 167 -9.14 -4.73 -0.02
C ILE A 167 -8.49 -4.87 -1.40
N ASP A 168 -8.67 -6.02 -2.04
CA ASP A 168 -8.16 -6.28 -3.39
C ASP A 168 -9.32 -6.25 -4.38
N ASN A 169 -9.39 -5.17 -5.14
CA ASN A 169 -10.33 -4.92 -6.24
C ASN A 169 -9.59 -4.85 -7.59
N SER A 170 -8.40 -5.43 -7.66
CA SER A 170 -7.56 -5.36 -8.85
C SER A 170 -8.13 -6.18 -10.03
N GLY A 171 -7.52 -6.04 -11.20
CA GLY A 171 -7.78 -6.95 -12.32
C GLY A 171 -9.22 -6.84 -12.85
N GLY A 172 -9.83 -5.66 -12.88
CA GLY A 172 -11.21 -5.50 -13.36
C GLY A 172 -12.29 -5.74 -12.32
N GLY A 173 -11.92 -5.90 -11.04
CA GLY A 173 -12.86 -5.92 -9.93
C GLY A 173 -13.77 -4.68 -9.90
N SER A 174 -14.98 -4.84 -9.37
CA SER A 174 -15.92 -3.72 -9.24
C SER A 174 -16.54 -3.63 -7.85
N ILE A 175 -16.37 -2.47 -7.21
CA ILE A 175 -17.03 -2.05 -5.98
C ILE A 175 -17.91 -0.85 -6.33
N GLY A 176 -19.23 -0.98 -6.18
CA GLY A 176 -20.18 0.08 -6.55
C GLY A 176 -20.16 1.28 -5.59
N GLY A 177 -19.84 1.04 -4.32
CA GLY A 177 -19.69 2.03 -3.26
C GLY A 177 -18.24 2.38 -2.96
N ASN A 178 -17.93 2.53 -1.67
CA ASN A 178 -16.61 2.88 -1.16
C ASN A 178 -15.78 1.63 -0.83
N ALA A 179 -14.45 1.80 -0.83
CA ALA A 179 -13.50 0.86 -0.26
C ALA A 179 -12.90 1.48 1.01
N ASN A 180 -13.22 0.93 2.19
CA ASN A 180 -12.83 1.49 3.48
C ASN A 180 -12.03 0.47 4.30
N LEU A 181 -10.83 0.86 4.70
CA LEU A 181 -9.99 0.10 5.62
C LEU A 181 -9.78 0.97 6.87
N GLU A 182 -10.48 0.64 7.95
CA GLU A 182 -10.38 1.30 9.24
C GLU A 182 -9.67 0.38 10.24
N PHE A 183 -8.52 0.82 10.73
CA PHE A 183 -7.75 0.16 11.78
C PHE A 183 -7.63 1.07 12.99
N GLY A 184 -8.57 0.92 13.94
CA GLY A 184 -8.71 1.78 15.11
C GLY A 184 -8.20 1.14 16.39
N LEU A 185 -6.93 1.38 16.75
CA LEU A 185 -6.32 0.89 17.99
C LEU A 185 -6.27 1.97 19.07
N LYS A 186 -6.66 1.60 20.30
CA LYS A 186 -6.52 2.49 21.47
C LYS A 186 -5.08 2.54 22.01
N GLY A 187 -4.30 1.49 21.73
CA GLY A 187 -2.93 1.28 22.19
C GLY A 187 -2.04 0.94 21.01
N ASP A 188 -1.24 -0.13 21.14
CA ASP A 188 -0.11 -0.39 20.27
C ASP A 188 -0.41 -1.41 19.17
N LEU A 189 0.21 -1.20 18.00
CA LEU A 189 0.39 -2.21 16.96
C LEU A 189 1.82 -2.74 17.04
N THR A 190 1.98 -4.05 17.22
CA THR A 190 3.29 -4.72 17.21
C THR A 190 3.27 -5.90 16.26
N THR A 191 4.14 -5.89 15.25
CA THR A 191 4.34 -7.01 14.32
C THR A 191 5.81 -7.41 14.32
N GLN A 192 6.10 -8.71 14.36
CA GLN A 192 7.47 -9.19 14.13
C GLN A 192 7.84 -9.12 12.63
N GLY A 193 6.85 -9.23 11.76
CA GLY A 193 6.96 -9.03 10.31
C GLY A 193 6.50 -7.64 9.89
N ASP A 194 6.05 -7.53 8.63
CA ASP A 194 5.58 -6.28 8.05
C ASP A 194 4.15 -5.94 8.48
N ALA A 195 3.83 -4.65 8.55
CA ALA A 195 2.47 -4.15 8.68
C ALA A 195 2.06 -3.47 7.36
N ILE A 196 1.15 -4.09 6.62
CA ILE A 196 0.78 -3.70 5.25
C ILE A 196 -0.71 -3.47 5.16
N PHE A 197 -1.11 -2.22 5.01
CA PHE A 197 -2.49 -1.77 4.80
C PHE A 197 -2.66 -1.39 3.34
N THR A 198 -3.52 -2.10 2.62
CA THR A 198 -3.64 -1.93 1.16
C THR A 198 -5.08 -1.85 0.70
N ILE A 199 -5.34 -0.90 -0.19
CA ILE A 199 -6.46 -0.96 -1.14
C ILE A 199 -5.82 -1.08 -2.52
N ASP A 200 -5.92 -2.25 -3.14
CA ASP A 200 -5.46 -2.48 -4.50
C ASP A 200 -6.66 -2.37 -5.44
N ASN A 201 -6.66 -1.34 -6.28
CA ASN A 201 -7.64 -1.10 -7.32
C ASN A 201 -6.96 -1.08 -8.70
N SER A 202 -5.79 -1.69 -8.84
CA SER A 202 -4.99 -1.64 -10.05
C SER A 202 -5.59 -2.48 -11.19
N ASN A 203 -5.00 -2.38 -12.38
CA ASN A 203 -5.26 -3.28 -13.51
C ASN A 203 -6.75 -3.36 -13.92
N GLY A 204 -7.42 -2.22 -14.03
CA GLY A 204 -8.81 -2.12 -14.46
C GLY A 204 -9.85 -2.17 -13.33
N GLY A 205 -9.41 -2.24 -12.06
CA GLY A 205 -10.30 -2.14 -10.91
C GLY A 205 -11.15 -0.86 -10.92
N THR A 206 -12.38 -0.96 -10.39
CA THR A 206 -13.33 0.15 -10.31
C THR A 206 -13.90 0.28 -8.90
N ILE A 207 -13.75 1.46 -8.30
CA ILE A 207 -14.40 1.86 -7.04
C ILE A 207 -15.33 3.03 -7.37
N GLY A 208 -16.62 2.87 -7.12
CA GLY A 208 -17.62 3.89 -7.46
C GLY A 208 -17.54 5.14 -6.60
N GLY A 209 -17.25 4.96 -5.31
CA GLY A 209 -17.10 6.01 -4.30
C GLY A 209 -15.64 6.31 -3.94
N ASN A 210 -15.37 6.41 -2.65
CA ASN A 210 -14.05 6.74 -2.10
C ASN A 210 -13.22 5.49 -1.81
N ALA A 211 -11.89 5.63 -1.85
CA ALA A 211 -10.95 4.69 -1.25
C ALA A 211 -10.32 5.35 -0.03
N THR A 212 -10.42 4.73 1.15
CA THR A 212 -9.92 5.30 2.40
C THR A 212 -9.19 4.27 3.24
N ILE A 213 -7.97 4.63 3.68
CA ILE A 213 -7.20 3.89 4.67
C ILE A 213 -7.01 4.78 5.89
N ASP A 214 -7.52 4.34 7.03
CA ASP A 214 -7.41 5.01 8.31
C ASP A 214 -6.64 4.09 9.28
N VAL A 215 -5.41 4.49 9.65
CA VAL A 215 -4.58 3.76 10.61
C VAL A 215 -4.41 4.60 11.86
N THR A 216 -5.02 4.16 12.97
CA THR A 216 -4.92 4.82 14.26
C THR A 216 -4.28 3.89 15.29
N ALA A 217 -3.18 4.36 15.90
CA ALA A 217 -2.49 3.65 16.97
C ALA A 217 -1.73 4.62 17.90
N THR A 218 -1.47 4.20 19.13
CA THR A 218 -0.55 4.92 20.02
C THR A 218 0.88 4.75 19.53
N ASN A 219 1.38 3.51 19.46
CA ASN A 219 2.67 3.20 18.87
C ASN A 219 2.52 2.14 17.77
N ILE A 220 3.47 2.15 16.84
CA ILE A 220 3.62 1.09 15.83
C ILE A 220 5.04 0.54 15.97
N THR A 221 5.19 -0.78 16.04
CA THR A 221 6.47 -1.46 15.90
C THR A 221 6.33 -2.50 14.81
N ALA A 222 7.13 -2.38 13.74
CA ALA A 222 7.06 -3.28 12.59
C ALA A 222 8.44 -3.46 11.92
N ASN A 223 8.59 -4.55 11.17
CA ASN A 223 9.74 -4.75 10.30
C ASN A 223 9.75 -3.71 9.17
N SER A 224 8.63 -3.61 8.45
CA SER A 224 8.35 -2.57 7.45
C SER A 224 6.91 -2.09 7.64
N LEU A 225 6.63 -0.86 7.22
CA LEU A 225 5.29 -0.28 7.32
C LEU A 225 4.83 0.21 5.94
N THR A 226 3.69 -0.26 5.46
CA THR A 226 3.10 0.20 4.21
C THR A 226 1.64 0.57 4.44
N ALA A 227 1.26 1.77 4.01
CA ALA A 227 -0.12 2.15 3.79
C ALA A 227 -0.26 2.62 2.34
N GLN A 228 -1.02 1.89 1.53
CA GLN A 228 -1.03 2.09 0.08
C GLN A 228 -2.43 2.00 -0.51
N ILE A 229 -2.77 2.99 -1.33
CA ILE A 229 -3.87 2.88 -2.29
C ILE A 229 -3.23 2.78 -3.67
N ASP A 230 -3.37 1.63 -4.33
CA ASP A 230 -2.89 1.44 -5.69
C ASP A 230 -4.04 1.53 -6.68
N ASN A 231 -4.14 2.65 -7.40
CA ASN A 231 -5.11 2.84 -8.47
C ASN A 231 -4.45 2.75 -9.86
N THR A 232 -3.29 2.10 -10.00
CA THR A 232 -2.56 2.05 -11.26
C THR A 232 -3.37 1.34 -12.34
N GLY A 233 -3.85 2.08 -13.34
CA GLY A 233 -4.73 1.55 -14.38
C GLY A 233 -6.14 1.22 -13.91
N GLY A 234 -6.52 1.65 -12.71
CA GLY A 234 -7.87 1.55 -12.14
C GLY A 234 -8.63 2.87 -12.18
N SER A 235 -9.82 2.89 -11.57
CA SER A 235 -10.63 4.10 -11.39
C SER A 235 -11.25 4.16 -9.99
N ILE A 236 -11.19 5.34 -9.38
CA ILE A 236 -11.86 5.70 -8.12
C ILE A 236 -12.80 6.86 -8.44
N GLY A 237 -14.03 6.82 -7.91
CA GLY A 237 -15.05 7.80 -8.27
C GLY A 237 -15.69 7.52 -9.64
N ALA A 238 -15.79 6.24 -10.03
CA ALA A 238 -16.43 5.91 -11.31
C ALA A 238 -17.93 6.26 -11.33
N SER A 239 -18.60 6.32 -10.17
CA SER A 239 -20.05 6.62 -10.06
C SER A 239 -20.37 7.97 -9.40
N THR A 240 -19.42 8.57 -8.66
CA THR A 240 -19.51 9.88 -7.98
C THR A 240 -18.15 10.58 -7.98
N GLU A 241 -18.03 11.86 -7.59
CA GLU A 241 -16.71 12.49 -7.37
C GLU A 241 -15.97 11.80 -6.20
N GLY A 242 -15.28 10.69 -6.49
CA GLY A 242 -14.58 9.87 -5.50
C GLY A 242 -13.22 10.44 -5.14
N SER A 243 -12.78 10.15 -3.92
CA SER A 243 -11.49 10.55 -3.34
C SER A 243 -10.65 9.32 -2.98
N ALA A 244 -9.33 9.49 -2.96
CA ALA A 244 -8.41 8.55 -2.30
C ALA A 244 -7.79 9.23 -1.08
N THR A 245 -7.92 8.64 0.10
CA THR A 245 -7.39 9.22 1.35
C THR A 245 -6.64 8.19 2.17
N ILE A 246 -5.43 8.54 2.63
CA ILE A 246 -4.71 7.78 3.66
C ILE A 246 -4.47 8.68 4.87
N ASN A 247 -4.96 8.27 6.04
CA ASN A 247 -4.67 8.93 7.31
C ASN A 247 -3.83 8.03 8.20
N MET A 248 -2.63 8.52 8.55
CA MET A 248 -1.75 7.90 9.53
C MET A 248 -1.84 8.68 10.83
N ASN A 249 -2.60 8.18 11.78
CA ASN A 249 -2.86 8.79 13.08
C ASN A 249 -2.04 8.07 14.17
N VAL A 250 -0.75 8.40 14.26
CA VAL A 250 0.15 7.84 15.28
C VAL A 250 0.37 8.88 16.36
N SER A 251 -0.15 8.67 17.57
CA SER A 251 -0.03 9.68 18.65
C SER A 251 1.30 9.63 19.39
N GLY A 252 1.94 8.45 19.42
CA GLY A 252 3.23 8.18 20.03
C GLY A 252 4.30 7.97 18.96
N THR A 253 4.95 6.80 18.97
CA THR A 253 6.07 6.49 18.07
C THR A 253 5.76 5.31 17.15
N ALA A 254 5.98 5.49 15.84
CA ALA A 254 6.18 4.41 14.89
C ALA A 254 7.68 4.08 14.79
N THR A 255 8.09 2.90 15.24
CA THR A 255 9.44 2.36 15.09
C THR A 255 9.43 1.30 13.99
N VAL A 256 10.06 1.62 12.85
CA VAL A 256 10.09 0.76 11.66
C VAL A 256 11.53 0.38 11.38
N THR A 257 11.81 -0.93 11.28
CA THR A 257 13.19 -1.43 11.15
C THR A 257 13.78 -1.13 9.77
N ASN A 258 13.00 -1.34 8.71
CA ASN A 258 13.39 -1.11 7.32
C ASN A 258 12.66 0.13 6.79
N ASP A 259 11.89 -0.03 5.73
CA ASP A 259 11.22 1.07 5.02
C ASP A 259 9.81 1.32 5.55
N ALA A 260 9.40 2.58 5.49
CA ALA A 260 8.02 3.01 5.68
C ALA A 260 7.53 3.70 4.40
N THR A 261 6.43 3.22 3.82
CA THR A 261 5.81 3.78 2.62
C THR A 261 4.36 4.18 2.91
N VAL A 262 4.02 5.43 2.58
CA VAL A 262 2.64 5.92 2.58
C VAL A 262 2.37 6.50 1.20
N ALA A 263 1.61 5.79 0.37
CA ALA A 263 1.56 6.09 -1.05
C ALA A 263 0.16 5.95 -1.67
N ILE A 264 -0.12 6.83 -2.63
CA ILE A 264 -1.25 6.70 -3.54
C ILE A 264 -0.70 6.68 -4.97
N TYR A 265 -0.94 5.58 -5.69
CA TYR A 265 -0.51 5.38 -7.07
C TYR A 265 -1.68 5.43 -8.05
N GLY A 266 -1.42 5.82 -9.30
CA GLY A 266 -2.41 5.87 -10.37
C GLY A 266 -3.56 6.83 -10.09
N ASN A 267 -3.32 7.91 -9.35
CA ASN A 267 -4.37 8.76 -8.82
C ASN A 267 -5.11 9.55 -9.92
N ASP A 268 -6.22 8.95 -10.38
CA ASP A 268 -7.21 9.51 -11.31
C ASP A 268 -8.56 9.79 -10.62
N ALA A 269 -8.58 9.88 -9.29
CA ALA A 269 -9.79 10.17 -8.54
C ALA A 269 -10.34 11.56 -8.93
N GLY A 270 -11.63 11.65 -9.26
CA GLY A 270 -12.25 12.91 -9.68
C GLY A 270 -12.35 13.96 -8.57
N GLY A 271 -12.30 13.52 -7.31
CA GLY A 271 -12.39 14.32 -6.09
C GLY A 271 -11.04 14.59 -5.40
N PRO A 272 -11.06 15.12 -4.17
CA PRO A 272 -9.84 15.50 -3.45
C PRO A 272 -9.06 14.28 -2.95
N THR A 273 -7.81 14.12 -3.40
CA THR A 273 -6.92 13.05 -2.92
C THR A 273 -5.94 13.56 -1.85
N ALA A 274 -5.75 12.79 -0.77
CA ALA A 274 -4.93 13.20 0.36
C ALA A 274 -4.12 12.07 1.02
N ILE A 275 -2.93 12.41 1.49
CA ILE A 275 -2.19 11.63 2.49
C ILE A 275 -1.95 12.55 3.68
N ASN A 276 -2.39 12.14 4.86
CA ASN A 276 -2.24 12.89 6.10
C ASN A 276 -1.39 12.10 7.09
N ILE A 277 -0.21 12.61 7.41
CA ILE A 277 0.67 12.10 8.44
C ILE A 277 0.49 12.97 9.69
N ASN A 278 -0.29 12.48 10.65
CA ASN A 278 -0.83 13.27 11.75
C ASN A 278 -0.09 12.99 13.06
N GLY A 279 0.62 14.01 13.57
CA GLY A 279 1.34 13.95 14.83
C GLY A 279 2.43 12.87 14.87
N GLY A 280 2.85 12.51 16.08
CA GLY A 280 3.72 11.36 16.33
C GLY A 280 5.17 11.50 15.88
N ASN A 281 5.92 10.44 16.18
CA ASN A 281 7.32 10.25 15.82
C ASN A 281 7.44 9.02 14.91
N TYR A 282 7.93 9.18 13.69
CA TYR A 282 8.20 8.10 12.76
C TYR A 282 9.71 7.89 12.67
N ASN A 283 10.21 6.86 13.36
CA ASN A 283 11.61 6.47 13.36
C ASN A 283 11.78 5.27 12.45
N VAL A 284 12.40 5.48 11.29
CA VAL A 284 12.46 4.48 10.21
C VAL A 284 13.92 4.17 9.90
N GLY A 285 14.33 2.91 10.00
CA GLY A 285 15.73 2.55 9.79
C GLY A 285 16.20 2.74 8.34
N GLY A 286 15.31 2.59 7.36
CA GLY A 286 15.60 2.75 5.94
C GLY A 286 15.02 4.02 5.34
N THR A 287 14.16 3.87 4.34
CA THR A 287 13.50 4.98 3.66
C THR A 287 12.13 5.26 4.26
N PHE A 288 11.88 6.52 4.64
CA PHE A 288 10.52 7.03 4.81
C PHE A 288 10.08 7.67 3.50
N LEU A 289 9.12 7.05 2.81
CA LEU A 289 8.55 7.53 1.55
C LEU A 289 7.08 7.95 1.76
N SER A 290 6.76 9.19 1.44
CA SER A 290 5.39 9.63 1.17
C SER A 290 5.25 10.03 -0.30
N TYR A 291 4.36 9.38 -1.04
CA TYR A 291 4.33 9.49 -2.49
C TYR A 291 2.92 9.61 -3.07
N MET A 292 2.77 10.49 -4.04
CA MET A 292 1.57 10.60 -4.86
C MET A 292 1.95 11.01 -6.29
N ASP A 293 1.57 10.22 -7.29
CA ASP A 293 1.86 10.53 -8.70
C ASP A 293 0.88 11.54 -9.31
N GLY A 294 -0.38 11.54 -8.87
CA GLY A 294 -1.43 12.44 -9.33
C GLY A 294 -1.60 13.72 -8.52
N ASN A 295 -2.70 14.43 -8.77
CA ASN A 295 -3.07 15.65 -8.04
C ASN A 295 -3.56 15.32 -6.63
N GLY A 296 -3.16 16.11 -5.65
CA GLY A 296 -3.68 15.95 -4.29
C GLY A 296 -2.77 16.64 -3.30
N THR A 297 -2.97 16.32 -2.04
CA THR A 297 -2.22 16.92 -0.94
C THR A 297 -1.55 15.86 -0.09
N ILE A 298 -0.24 15.99 0.13
CA ILE A 298 0.45 15.29 1.22
C ILE A 298 0.64 16.31 2.35
N THR A 299 0.20 15.99 3.56
CA THR A 299 0.33 16.86 4.73
C THR A 299 1.07 16.14 5.86
N PHE A 300 2.14 16.75 6.35
CA PHE A 300 2.75 16.41 7.64
C PHE A 300 2.20 17.37 8.70
N SER A 301 1.23 16.93 9.50
CA SER A 301 0.56 17.77 10.49
C SER A 301 1.20 17.58 11.86
N ASN A 302 2.19 18.41 12.18
CA ASN A 302 2.98 18.32 13.42
C ASN A 302 3.64 16.94 13.64
N ALA A 303 3.93 16.23 12.56
CA ALA A 303 4.63 14.95 12.59
C ALA A 303 6.14 15.15 12.66
N THR A 304 6.81 14.30 13.42
CA THR A 304 8.27 14.18 13.39
C THR A 304 8.65 12.90 12.69
N ALA A 305 9.58 12.96 11.74
CA ALA A 305 10.09 11.79 11.04
C ALA A 305 11.62 11.82 10.99
N HIS A 306 12.23 10.69 11.28
CA HIS A 306 13.67 10.42 11.11
C HIS A 306 13.84 9.14 10.29
N ALA A 307 14.73 9.19 9.30
CA ALA A 307 15.07 8.05 8.46
C ALA A 307 16.51 8.10 7.93
N ASP A 308 17.03 7.00 7.36
CA ASP A 308 18.26 7.08 6.56
C ASP A 308 18.04 7.99 5.35
N VAL A 309 16.89 7.81 4.70
CA VAL A 309 16.43 8.57 3.55
C VAL A 309 14.98 9.00 3.79
N LEU A 310 14.69 10.29 3.68
CA LEU A 310 13.33 10.82 3.79
C LEU A 310 12.91 11.48 2.49
N LYS A 311 11.82 10.99 1.89
CA LYS A 311 11.28 11.48 0.64
C LYS A 311 9.78 11.74 0.77
N ALA A 312 9.36 12.95 0.43
CA ALA A 312 7.95 13.30 0.25
C ALA A 312 7.76 13.93 -1.13
N GLY A 313 6.83 13.40 -1.93
CA GLY A 313 6.66 13.82 -3.32
C GLY A 313 5.21 13.77 -3.80
N VAL A 314 4.70 14.89 -4.33
CA VAL A 314 3.40 14.97 -5.02
C VAL A 314 3.62 15.47 -6.45
N PHE A 315 3.33 14.65 -7.45
CA PHE A 315 3.76 14.90 -8.83
C PHE A 315 2.65 15.32 -9.80
N GLY A 316 1.40 15.40 -9.34
CA GLY A 316 0.31 15.99 -10.11
C GLY A 316 0.56 17.46 -10.44
N SER A 317 -0.07 17.94 -11.51
CA SER A 317 0.05 19.33 -11.98
C SER A 317 -0.24 20.36 -10.88
N ASN A 318 -1.19 20.08 -9.99
CA ASN A 318 -1.55 20.91 -8.83
C ASN A 318 -1.18 20.26 -7.49
N GLY A 319 -0.19 19.35 -7.50
CA GLY A 319 0.25 18.62 -6.32
C GLY A 319 0.71 19.57 -5.21
N THR A 320 0.24 19.34 -3.99
CA THR A 320 0.56 20.17 -2.83
C THR A 320 1.23 19.35 -1.73
N LEU A 321 2.39 19.79 -1.27
CA LEU A 321 3.08 19.24 -0.10
C LEU A 321 3.06 20.26 1.02
N ASN A 322 2.36 19.95 2.11
CA ASN A 322 2.19 20.81 3.28
C ASN A 322 2.99 20.30 4.47
N ILE A 323 3.82 21.18 5.05
CA ILE A 323 4.62 20.90 6.24
C ILE A 323 4.09 21.78 7.38
N GLY A 324 3.33 21.16 8.28
CA GLY A 324 2.56 21.79 9.35
C GLY A 324 3.25 21.87 10.71
N GLY A 325 4.54 21.56 10.81
CA GLY A 325 5.33 21.62 12.05
C GLY A 325 6.28 20.44 12.20
N GLY A 326 6.76 20.21 13.42
CA GLY A 326 7.60 19.06 13.76
C GLY A 326 9.05 19.13 13.26
N MET A 327 9.64 17.95 13.04
CA MET A 327 10.99 17.80 12.51
C MET A 327 11.00 16.70 11.43
N LEU A 328 11.46 17.04 10.24
CA LEU A 328 11.76 16.06 9.19
C LEU A 328 13.27 15.93 9.10
N SER A 329 13.79 14.74 9.36
CA SER A 329 15.22 14.48 9.46
C SER A 329 15.60 13.28 8.62
N ALA A 330 16.77 13.37 7.97
CA ALA A 330 17.38 12.22 7.33
C ALA A 330 18.87 12.15 7.64
N ASP A 331 19.44 10.95 7.60
CA ASP A 331 20.88 10.76 7.81
C ASP A 331 21.69 10.95 6.52
N THR A 332 21.10 10.64 5.36
CA THR A 332 21.79 10.75 4.07
C THR A 332 21.14 11.77 3.13
N GLU A 333 19.83 11.67 2.89
CA GLU A 333 19.10 12.45 1.89
C GLU A 333 17.70 12.82 2.38
N LEU A 334 17.37 14.12 2.35
CA LEU A 334 16.03 14.64 2.57
C LEU A 334 15.53 15.32 1.30
N LYS A 335 14.39 14.88 0.77
CA LYS A 335 13.77 15.42 -0.46
C LYS A 335 12.30 15.75 -0.25
N LEU A 336 11.94 17.01 -0.48
CA LEU A 336 10.55 17.49 -0.49
C LEU A 336 10.19 18.01 -1.88
N TYR A 337 9.27 17.34 -2.56
CA TYR A 337 8.97 17.56 -3.97
C TYR A 337 7.48 17.83 -4.22
N ALA A 338 7.21 18.90 -4.97
CA ALA A 338 5.90 19.21 -5.54
C ALA A 338 6.10 19.85 -6.93
N SER A 339 6.72 19.09 -7.84
CA SER A 339 7.28 19.62 -9.09
C SER A 339 6.29 19.77 -10.24
N GLY A 340 4.99 19.59 -9.99
CA GLY A 340 3.93 19.86 -10.97
C GLY A 340 3.95 21.30 -11.49
N SER A 341 3.31 21.56 -12.63
CA SER A 341 3.29 22.88 -13.27
C SER A 341 2.75 24.01 -12.37
N ASN A 342 1.82 23.68 -11.47
CA ASN A 342 1.30 24.53 -10.40
C ASN A 342 1.59 23.94 -9.01
N GLY A 343 2.54 22.99 -8.92
CA GLY A 343 2.84 22.29 -7.69
C GLY A 343 3.40 23.21 -6.61
N SER A 344 3.01 22.97 -5.35
CA SER A 344 3.33 23.85 -4.23
C SER A 344 3.90 23.09 -3.05
N LEU A 345 5.03 23.57 -2.52
CA LEU A 345 5.56 23.15 -1.22
C LEU A 345 5.31 24.29 -0.22
N ASN A 346 4.53 24.02 0.82
CA ASN A 346 4.11 25.01 1.79
C ASN A 346 4.63 24.67 3.19
N PHE A 347 5.33 25.61 3.81
CA PHE A 347 5.67 25.56 5.23
C PHE A 347 4.66 26.38 6.01
N LEU A 348 3.75 25.69 6.70
CA LEU A 348 2.59 26.27 7.36
C LEU A 348 2.88 26.65 8.83
N SER A 349 3.89 26.01 9.43
CA SER A 349 4.34 26.24 10.81
C SER A 349 5.85 26.13 10.90
N ASN A 350 6.42 26.58 12.03
CA ASN A 350 7.84 26.38 12.33
C ASN A 350 8.19 24.89 12.26
N VAL A 351 9.23 24.56 11.48
CA VAL A 351 9.69 23.19 11.28
C VAL A 351 11.21 23.15 11.32
N THR A 352 11.76 22.00 11.72
CA THR A 352 13.18 21.71 11.50
C THR A 352 13.36 20.70 10.37
N LEU A 353 14.15 21.04 9.36
CA LEU A 353 14.67 20.09 8.38
C LEU A 353 16.06 19.66 8.85
N GLY A 354 16.11 18.56 9.58
CA GLY A 354 17.24 18.14 10.41
C GLY A 354 18.10 17.02 9.83
N GLY A 355 18.93 16.46 10.72
CA GLY A 355 19.73 15.26 10.47
C GLY A 355 21.11 15.48 9.88
N GLY A 356 21.86 14.38 9.79
CA GLY A 356 23.18 14.32 9.18
C GLY A 356 23.17 14.41 7.65
N ALA A 357 21.98 14.45 7.02
CA ALA A 357 21.82 14.46 5.58
C ALA A 357 22.72 15.50 4.92
N LEU A 358 23.61 14.99 4.06
CA LEU A 358 24.52 15.78 3.24
C LEU A 358 23.76 16.59 2.18
N THR A 359 22.53 16.17 1.85
CA THR A 359 21.65 16.84 0.89
C THR A 359 20.25 17.04 1.47
N LYS A 360 19.77 18.28 1.39
CA LYS A 360 18.39 18.68 1.71
C LYS A 360 17.84 19.42 0.50
N ILE A 361 16.93 18.79 -0.24
CA ILE A 361 16.42 19.33 -1.51
C ILE A 361 14.96 19.70 -1.37
N LEU A 362 14.66 20.96 -1.69
CA LEU A 362 13.31 21.50 -1.79
C LEU A 362 13.03 21.81 -3.27
N ALA A 363 12.09 21.11 -3.88
CA ALA A 363 11.81 21.24 -5.31
C ALA A 363 10.31 21.36 -5.59
N ALA A 364 9.84 22.56 -5.92
CA ALA A 364 8.44 22.80 -6.28
C ALA A 364 8.29 24.00 -7.22
N ASN A 365 7.21 24.07 -8.01
CA ASN A 365 6.97 25.26 -8.84
C ASN A 365 6.84 26.52 -7.98
N THR A 366 6.13 26.41 -6.86
CA THR A 366 6.08 27.44 -5.83
C THR A 366 6.52 26.88 -4.49
N ILE A 367 7.39 27.60 -3.79
CA ILE A 367 7.75 27.32 -2.40
C ILE A 367 7.29 28.50 -1.56
N ASN A 368 6.38 28.23 -0.61
CA ASN A 368 5.85 29.22 0.31
C ASN A 368 6.36 28.95 1.73
N ILE A 369 6.93 29.97 2.38
CA ILE A 369 7.09 29.98 3.83
C ILE A 369 6.14 31.05 4.37
N LEU A 370 5.13 30.65 5.13
CA LEU A 370 4.09 31.59 5.57
C LEU A 370 4.65 32.67 6.51
N ASP A 371 3.87 33.74 6.70
CA ASP A 371 4.27 34.85 7.56
C ASP A 371 4.59 34.39 8.99
N GLY A 372 5.73 34.88 9.51
CA GLY A 372 6.22 34.50 10.85
C GLY A 372 6.74 33.05 10.97
N VAL A 373 6.70 32.24 9.90
CA VAL A 373 7.22 30.87 9.92
C VAL A 373 8.73 30.84 9.69
N VAL A 374 9.42 30.06 10.51
CA VAL A 374 10.86 29.78 10.40
C VAL A 374 11.09 28.32 10.05
N VAL A 375 11.73 28.08 8.91
CA VAL A 375 12.23 26.77 8.50
C VAL A 375 13.68 26.65 8.94
N THR A 376 13.91 25.90 10.02
CA THR A 376 15.26 25.72 10.58
C THR A 376 15.98 24.60 9.84
N ILE A 377 17.08 24.91 9.16
CA ILE A 377 17.93 23.91 8.51
C ILE A 377 18.99 23.44 9.50
N GLY A 378 18.87 22.19 9.94
CA GLY A 378 19.80 21.54 10.85
C GLY A 378 21.08 21.08 10.16
N GLY A 379 22.16 20.95 10.94
CA GLY A 379 23.50 20.60 10.45
C GLY A 379 24.28 21.80 9.93
N SER A 380 25.31 21.54 9.12
CA SER A 380 26.21 22.56 8.56
C SER A 380 25.95 22.87 7.08
N THR A 381 25.12 22.07 6.41
CA THR A 381 24.82 22.19 4.98
C THR A 381 23.51 22.98 4.79
N PRO A 382 23.53 24.09 4.02
CA PRO A 382 22.30 24.78 3.62
C PRO A 382 21.39 23.87 2.78
N ALA A 383 20.10 24.18 2.73
CA ALA A 383 19.16 23.52 1.84
C ALA A 383 19.33 23.98 0.38
N ASP A 384 19.24 23.05 -0.56
CA ASP A 384 19.17 23.35 -1.99
C ASP A 384 17.72 23.61 -2.40
N VAL A 385 17.49 24.76 -3.04
CA VAL A 385 16.16 25.22 -3.41
C VAL A 385 16.02 25.29 -4.93
N TYR A 386 15.04 24.58 -5.46
CA TYR A 386 14.70 24.55 -6.88
C TYR A 386 13.25 24.98 -7.06
N THR A 387 13.04 26.20 -7.54
CA THR A 387 11.69 26.75 -7.68
C THR A 387 11.61 27.85 -8.72
N ASN A 388 10.41 28.05 -9.26
CA ASN A 388 10.12 29.20 -10.11
C ASN A 388 9.62 30.40 -9.27
N ASN A 389 8.99 30.13 -8.12
CA ASN A 389 8.43 31.15 -7.23
C ASN A 389 8.87 30.89 -5.77
N ALA A 390 9.90 31.61 -5.32
CA ALA A 390 10.46 31.54 -3.97
C ALA A 390 9.79 32.55 -3.02
N ASN A 391 8.58 32.22 -2.53
CA ASN A 391 7.76 33.12 -1.70
C ASN A 391 8.18 33.06 -0.22
N TYR A 392 9.28 33.74 0.09
CA TYR A 392 9.83 33.93 1.42
C TYR A 392 10.84 35.08 1.47
N THR A 393 11.24 35.50 2.66
CA THR A 393 12.24 36.55 2.91
C THR A 393 13.64 35.97 3.14
N GLY A 394 14.66 36.61 2.56
CA GLY A 394 16.07 36.19 2.70
C GLY A 394 16.43 35.01 1.79
N PHE A 395 17.72 34.65 1.73
CA PHE A 395 18.21 33.47 0.99
C PHE A 395 17.73 33.37 -0.46
N GLY A 396 17.64 34.50 -1.17
CA GLY A 396 17.19 34.57 -2.56
C GLY A 396 15.67 34.49 -2.77
N GLY A 397 14.87 34.50 -1.70
CA GLY A 397 13.42 34.64 -1.78
C GLY A 397 12.97 36.03 -2.27
N ASN A 398 11.75 36.13 -2.78
CA ASN A 398 11.21 37.35 -3.38
C ASN A 398 10.60 38.34 -2.36
N GLY A 399 10.60 38.02 -1.07
CA GLY A 399 10.11 38.89 0.00
C GLY A 399 8.60 39.08 0.05
N THR A 400 7.83 38.24 -0.63
CA THR A 400 6.35 38.32 -0.62
C THR A 400 5.73 37.89 0.71
N THR A 401 6.46 37.13 1.52
CA THR A 401 6.09 36.78 2.90
C THR A 401 7.25 37.09 3.85
N THR A 402 6.94 37.24 5.13
CA THR A 402 7.91 37.42 6.23
C THR A 402 8.54 36.11 6.70
N GLY A 403 8.05 34.95 6.22
CA GLY A 403 8.63 33.65 6.50
C GLY A 403 10.06 33.52 5.99
N THR A 404 10.91 32.75 6.66
CA THR A 404 12.35 32.68 6.33
C THR A 404 13.00 31.35 6.71
N PHE A 405 14.23 31.14 6.24
CA PHE A 405 15.10 30.06 6.69
C PHE A 405 15.96 30.49 7.88
N ALA A 406 16.35 29.52 8.71
CA ALA A 406 17.31 29.70 9.81
C ALA A 406 18.31 28.52 9.86
N GLY A 407 19.22 28.53 10.85
CA GLY A 407 20.26 27.52 10.99
C GLY A 407 21.30 27.64 9.88
N ALA A 408 21.58 26.55 9.17
CA ALA A 408 22.46 26.59 7.99
C ALA A 408 21.88 27.41 6.82
N GLY A 409 20.57 27.74 6.87
CA GLY A 409 19.90 28.53 5.85
C GLY A 409 19.70 27.77 4.54
N ALA A 410 19.48 28.50 3.45
CA ALA A 410 19.27 27.95 2.11
C ALA A 410 20.21 28.58 1.08
N ASN A 411 20.55 27.83 0.05
CA ASN A 411 21.22 28.36 -1.14
C ASN A 411 20.23 29.21 -1.96
N ASN A 412 20.77 30.14 -2.77
CA ASN A 412 19.94 30.93 -3.68
C ASN A 412 19.16 29.99 -4.64
N PRO A 413 17.84 30.22 -4.83
CA PRO A 413 17.01 29.39 -5.70
C PRO A 413 17.59 29.19 -7.09
N GLN A 414 17.53 27.95 -7.56
CA GLN A 414 17.80 27.58 -8.93
C GLN A 414 16.48 27.31 -9.68
N PRO A 415 16.46 27.37 -11.02
CA PRO A 415 15.28 27.01 -11.80
C PRO A 415 14.79 25.60 -11.46
N LEU A 416 13.48 25.38 -11.37
CA LEU A 416 12.92 24.06 -11.05
C LEU A 416 13.42 22.96 -12.01
N ALA A 417 13.63 23.30 -13.28
CA ALA A 417 14.11 22.38 -14.30
C ALA A 417 15.54 21.82 -14.04
N SER A 418 16.31 22.42 -13.13
CA SER A 418 17.62 21.91 -12.72
C SER A 418 17.58 21.05 -11.45
N ALA A 419 16.38 20.82 -10.89
CA ALA A 419 16.21 19.98 -9.72
C ALA A 419 16.77 18.56 -9.99
N PRO A 420 17.54 17.99 -9.04
CA PRO A 420 17.92 16.59 -9.09
C PRO A 420 16.67 15.68 -9.17
N PRO A 421 16.78 14.49 -9.75
CA PRO A 421 15.66 13.55 -9.80
C PRO A 421 15.23 13.15 -8.39
N PHE A 422 13.91 12.96 -8.21
CA PHE A 422 13.33 12.47 -6.95
C PHE A 422 13.79 11.04 -6.64
N GLY A 423 13.79 10.19 -7.68
CA GLY A 423 14.32 8.83 -7.64
C GLY A 423 15.82 8.75 -7.36
N PRO A 424 16.41 7.54 -7.37
CA PRO A 424 17.83 7.38 -7.15
C PRO A 424 18.64 8.22 -8.15
N SER A 425 19.66 8.93 -7.67
CA SER A 425 20.61 9.60 -8.54
C SER A 425 21.30 8.52 -9.38
N SER A 426 21.12 8.59 -10.70
CA SER A 426 21.86 7.70 -11.60
C SER A 426 23.36 7.89 -11.33
N PRO A 427 24.16 6.82 -11.17
CA PRO A 427 25.58 6.95 -10.90
C PRO A 427 26.20 7.86 -11.96
N SER A 428 26.88 8.92 -11.50
CA SER A 428 27.54 9.87 -12.38
C SER A 428 28.47 9.10 -13.32
N ARG A 429 28.23 9.23 -14.63
CA ARG A 429 29.11 8.66 -15.65
C ARG A 429 30.52 9.20 -15.40
N ARG A 430 31.45 8.33 -15.02
CA ARG A 430 32.88 8.61 -15.11
C ARG A 430 33.14 9.02 -16.56
N ASN A 431 33.53 10.27 -16.80
CA ASN A 431 33.88 10.78 -18.13
C ASN A 431 35.06 9.99 -18.68
N VAL A 432 34.80 8.87 -19.35
CA VAL A 432 35.78 8.18 -20.17
C VAL A 432 35.89 8.98 -21.46
N ARG A 433 37.03 9.66 -21.64
CA ARG A 433 37.41 10.31 -22.90
C ARG A 433 37.22 9.30 -24.05
N PRO A 434 36.66 9.70 -25.21
CA PRO A 434 36.46 8.76 -26.30
C PRO A 434 37.82 8.35 -26.86
N GLY A 435 38.27 7.16 -26.50
CA GLY A 435 39.37 6.49 -27.18
C GLY A 435 38.90 6.06 -28.56
N ASN A 436 39.61 6.50 -29.59
CA ASN A 436 39.37 6.22 -31.00
C ASN A 436 39.30 4.71 -31.27
N HIS A 437 38.11 4.12 -31.40
CA HIS A 437 37.91 2.72 -31.81
C HIS A 437 36.82 2.66 -32.88
N GLY A 438 37.21 2.13 -34.04
CA GLY A 438 36.37 2.01 -35.22
C GLY A 438 35.17 1.06 -35.03
N ALA A 439 34.18 1.24 -35.91
CA ALA A 439 33.07 0.34 -36.22
C ALA A 439 32.84 -0.84 -35.25
N GLU A 440 32.27 -0.56 -34.06
CA GLU A 440 31.66 -1.60 -33.22
C GLU A 440 30.14 -1.40 -33.19
N ASN A 441 29.45 -2.52 -33.42
CA ASN A 441 28.00 -2.71 -33.48
C ASN A 441 27.18 -1.75 -32.61
N ARG A 442 26.25 -1.02 -33.24
CA ARG A 442 25.06 -0.51 -32.55
C ARG A 442 24.32 -1.71 -31.98
N GLY A 443 24.28 -1.85 -30.66
CA GLY A 443 23.65 -2.99 -30.00
C GLY A 443 22.20 -3.15 -30.44
N THR A 444 21.88 -4.28 -31.07
CA THR A 444 20.51 -4.68 -31.40
C THR A 444 19.88 -5.28 -30.15
N ILE A 445 18.71 -4.79 -29.74
CA ILE A 445 17.88 -5.45 -28.72
C ILE A 445 16.98 -6.42 -29.47
N ASN A 446 17.16 -7.72 -29.23
CA ASN A 446 16.25 -8.74 -29.75
C ASN A 446 15.19 -9.03 -28.70
N VAL A 447 13.93 -8.84 -29.09
CA VAL A 447 12.75 -9.16 -28.29
C VAL A 447 12.02 -10.28 -29.02
N GLY A 448 11.90 -11.44 -28.39
CA GLY A 448 11.32 -12.66 -28.97
C GLY A 448 9.83 -12.81 -28.71
N ASN A 449 9.28 -12.14 -27.70
CA ASN A 449 7.85 -12.14 -27.36
C ASN A 449 7.47 -10.94 -26.46
N THR A 450 6.17 -10.77 -26.20
CA THR A 450 5.63 -9.67 -25.39
C THR A 450 6.08 -9.72 -23.93
N GLU A 451 6.30 -10.91 -23.36
CA GLU A 451 6.76 -11.06 -21.98
C GLU A 451 8.20 -10.58 -21.80
N GLU A 452 9.08 -10.84 -22.77
CA GLU A 452 10.45 -10.32 -22.79
C GLU A 452 10.46 -8.79 -22.92
N LEU A 453 9.50 -8.21 -23.65
CA LEU A 453 9.32 -6.76 -23.71
C LEU A 453 8.86 -6.20 -22.36
N LEU A 454 7.89 -6.85 -21.71
CA LEU A 454 7.37 -6.44 -20.41
C LEU A 454 8.44 -6.56 -19.31
N ALA A 455 9.24 -7.62 -19.31
CA ALA A 455 10.35 -7.79 -18.37
C ALA A 455 11.48 -6.74 -18.56
N LEU A 456 11.62 -6.19 -19.77
CA LEU A 456 12.53 -5.08 -20.06
C LEU A 456 12.00 -3.72 -19.54
N LEU A 457 10.67 -3.61 -19.36
CA LEU A 457 9.99 -2.41 -18.88
C LEU A 457 9.65 -2.50 -17.38
N ASP A 458 9.57 -3.70 -16.82
CA ASP A 458 9.29 -3.96 -15.42
C ASP A 458 10.46 -3.49 -14.54
N GLY A 459 10.19 -2.51 -13.69
CA GLY A 459 11.17 -1.90 -12.78
C GLY A 459 12.06 -0.80 -13.36
N ALA A 460 11.86 -0.37 -14.62
CA ALA A 460 12.64 0.73 -15.19
C ALA A 460 11.96 2.10 -14.90
N PRO A 461 12.56 2.99 -14.08
CA PRO A 461 11.95 4.27 -13.76
C PRO A 461 11.78 5.14 -15.02
N VAL A 462 10.58 5.70 -15.17
CA VAL A 462 10.26 6.60 -16.28
C VAL A 462 11.06 7.89 -16.11
N GLY A 463 11.77 8.30 -17.16
CA GLY A 463 12.53 9.54 -17.14
C GLY A 463 11.64 10.79 -17.14
N PRO A 464 12.18 11.97 -16.82
CA PRO A 464 11.44 13.24 -16.84
C PRO A 464 10.84 13.62 -18.21
N ASP A 465 11.27 12.96 -19.28
CA ASP A 465 10.77 13.11 -20.64
C ASP A 465 9.75 12.02 -21.04
N GLY A 466 9.25 11.22 -20.08
CA GLY A 466 8.31 10.14 -20.30
C GLY A 466 8.91 8.92 -21.01
N LYS A 467 10.25 8.82 -21.07
CA LYS A 467 10.96 7.73 -21.76
C LYS A 467 11.65 6.79 -20.78
N ILE A 468 11.55 5.49 -21.06
CA ILE A 468 12.30 4.44 -20.37
C ILE A 468 13.64 4.24 -21.08
N LYS A 469 14.76 4.36 -20.34
CA LYS A 469 16.12 4.18 -20.88
C LYS A 469 16.75 2.91 -20.34
N ILE A 470 16.94 1.94 -21.22
CA ILE A 470 17.56 0.64 -20.92
C ILE A 470 19.07 0.74 -21.17
N PRO A 471 19.93 0.56 -20.15
CA PRO A 471 21.38 0.67 -20.32
C PRO A 471 21.91 -0.48 -21.20
N GLY A 472 22.62 -0.17 -22.27
CA GLY A 472 23.21 -1.18 -23.15
C GLY A 472 24.35 -1.94 -22.46
N SER A 473 24.14 -3.22 -22.15
CA SER A 473 25.19 -4.10 -21.64
C SER A 473 25.99 -4.73 -22.79
N LYS A 474 27.33 -4.78 -22.66
CA LYS A 474 28.22 -5.46 -23.62
C LYS A 474 28.20 -7.00 -23.56
N SER A 475 27.39 -7.61 -22.70
CA SER A 475 27.22 -9.07 -22.63
C SER A 475 25.83 -9.45 -23.12
N ARG A 476 25.76 -10.51 -23.92
CA ARG A 476 24.50 -11.23 -24.20
C ARG A 476 23.89 -11.64 -22.86
N ILE A 477 22.85 -10.94 -22.44
CA ILE A 477 21.99 -11.42 -21.36
C ILE A 477 21.18 -12.56 -21.98
N ASP A 478 21.36 -13.79 -21.49
CA ASP A 478 20.49 -14.90 -21.85
C ASP A 478 19.23 -14.78 -20.97
N LEU A 479 18.22 -14.04 -21.47
CA LEU A 479 16.99 -13.72 -20.73
C LEU A 479 16.15 -14.96 -20.38
N LYS A 480 16.52 -16.15 -20.88
CA LYS A 480 15.86 -17.42 -20.54
C LYS A 480 16.00 -17.81 -19.06
N SER A 481 16.95 -17.24 -18.31
CA SER A 481 17.14 -17.57 -16.89
C SER A 481 16.26 -16.75 -15.94
N LEU A 482 15.59 -15.69 -16.42
CA LEU A 482 14.67 -14.87 -15.62
C LEU A 482 13.22 -15.40 -15.61
N SER A 483 12.91 -16.43 -16.41
CA SER A 483 11.55 -17.04 -16.43
C SER A 483 11.29 -18.04 -15.29
N ARG A 484 12.16 -18.11 -14.27
CA ARG A 484 11.85 -18.84 -13.05
C ARG A 484 11.13 -17.90 -12.11
N THR A 485 9.80 -17.91 -12.25
CA THR A 485 8.77 -17.44 -11.31
C THR A 485 9.37 -17.06 -9.96
N ASP A 486 9.48 -15.76 -9.71
CA ASP A 486 10.00 -15.21 -8.47
C ASP A 486 8.94 -15.40 -7.37
N THR A 487 8.88 -16.61 -6.79
CA THR A 487 7.87 -17.07 -5.83
C THR A 487 7.81 -16.26 -4.54
N ASN A 488 8.71 -15.30 -4.37
CA ASN A 488 8.75 -14.41 -3.21
C ASN A 488 7.80 -13.20 -3.34
N ARG A 489 7.30 -12.90 -4.54
CA ARG A 489 6.40 -11.76 -4.81
C ARG A 489 4.90 -12.09 -4.89
N LEU A 490 4.52 -13.36 -4.79
CA LEU A 490 3.10 -13.78 -4.78
C LEU A 490 2.47 -13.64 -3.38
N LEU A 491 1.20 -13.25 -3.32
CA LEU A 491 0.43 -13.22 -2.07
C LEU A 491 0.32 -14.66 -1.51
N ARG A 492 0.20 -14.83 -0.19
CA ARG A 492 0.31 -16.16 0.48
C ARG A 492 -0.77 -17.16 -0.03
N ALA A 493 -1.89 -16.68 -0.55
CA ALA A 493 -2.94 -17.49 -1.20
C ALA A 493 -2.46 -18.13 -2.53
N GLU A 494 -1.80 -17.36 -3.39
CA GLU A 494 -1.27 -17.84 -4.66
C GLU A 494 -0.09 -18.82 -4.45
N ARG A 495 0.72 -18.59 -3.41
CA ARG A 495 1.77 -19.54 -2.98
C ARG A 495 1.18 -20.89 -2.53
N ARG A 496 0.04 -20.89 -1.84
CA ARG A 496 -0.66 -22.13 -1.44
C ARG A 496 -1.19 -22.87 -2.68
N MET A 497 -1.82 -22.17 -3.62
CA MET A 497 -2.32 -22.78 -4.87
C MET A 497 -1.19 -23.36 -5.72
N LEU A 498 -0.06 -22.65 -5.86
CA LEU A 498 1.09 -23.11 -6.63
C LEU A 498 1.76 -24.34 -5.96
N MET A 499 1.89 -24.35 -4.63
CA MET A 499 2.41 -25.49 -3.87
C MET A 499 1.48 -26.71 -3.94
N GLN A 500 0.17 -26.51 -3.96
CA GLN A 500 -0.84 -27.56 -4.10
C GLN A 500 -0.81 -28.15 -5.51
N GLN A 501 -0.75 -27.32 -6.56
CA GLN A 501 -0.52 -27.76 -7.94
C GLN A 501 0.82 -28.51 -8.13
N THR A 502 1.85 -28.17 -7.37
CA THR A 502 3.16 -28.83 -7.44
C THR A 502 3.17 -30.18 -6.71
N ARG A 503 2.40 -30.30 -5.61
CA ARG A 503 2.14 -31.56 -4.89
C ARG A 503 1.29 -32.54 -5.70
N ASP A 504 0.30 -32.04 -6.45
CA ASP A 504 -0.55 -32.88 -7.31
C ASP A 504 0.20 -33.38 -8.55
N ARG A 505 1.14 -32.59 -9.10
CA ARG A 505 2.03 -33.04 -10.18
C ARG A 505 3.08 -34.06 -9.74
N THR A 506 3.52 -34.02 -8.47
CA THR A 506 4.47 -35.00 -7.94
C THR A 506 3.81 -36.32 -7.55
N THR A 507 2.55 -36.31 -7.13
CA THR A 507 1.76 -37.53 -6.92
C THR A 507 1.31 -38.18 -8.24
N ALA A 508 1.02 -37.40 -9.29
CA ALA A 508 0.71 -37.93 -10.63
C ALA A 508 1.89 -38.65 -11.32
N ARG A 509 3.15 -38.30 -10.98
CA ARG A 509 4.36 -38.94 -11.53
C ARG A 509 4.76 -40.26 -10.85
N ILE A 510 4.17 -40.59 -9.70
CA ILE A 510 4.45 -41.84 -8.97
C ILE A 510 3.49 -42.96 -9.42
N GLY A 511 2.33 -42.64 -10.01
CA GLY A 511 1.32 -43.62 -10.45
C GLY A 511 1.55 -44.30 -11.81
N SER A 512 2.59 -43.96 -12.57
CA SER A 512 2.75 -44.39 -13.98
C SER A 512 4.00 -45.23 -14.28
N ARG A 513 4.65 -45.83 -13.26
CA ARG A 513 5.67 -46.88 -13.47
C ARG A 513 5.27 -48.21 -12.79
N ARG A 514 4.29 -48.90 -13.37
CA ARG A 514 4.16 -50.37 -13.30
C ARG A 514 3.16 -50.87 -14.35
N ALA A 515 3.65 -51.09 -15.57
CA ALA A 515 3.12 -52.05 -16.54
C ALA A 515 4.08 -52.13 -17.74
N LEU A 516 5.10 -52.98 -17.61
CA LEU A 516 5.62 -53.95 -18.58
C LEU A 516 6.87 -54.61 -17.98
#